data_AF-A0A137S1H1-F1
#
_entry.id   AF-A0A137S1H1-F1
#
_cell.length_a   1.000
_cell.length_b   1.000
_cell.length_c   1.000
_cell.angle_alpha   90.00
_cell.angle_beta   90.00
_cell.angle_gamma   90.00
#
_symmetry.space_group_name_H-M   'P 1'
#
loop_
_entity.id
_entity.type
_entity.pdbx_description
1 polymer ?
#
loop_
_entity_poly.entity_id
_entity_poly.type
_entity_poly.pdbx_seq_one_letter_code
_entity_poly.pdbx_strand_id
1 'polypeptide(L)'
;METDEQAKDRQRLERYIARKALASVMSNTKWEKLRALMIEESDRRPVWRVRCLRDTREVEPPWDGDWYYHLPEFKHIEWLEISPIQKERKGYLLPDKVTDNTDYFVGLLKSNNIPFSIEGESLRIWGYLRPGQAVEFL
;
A
#
# COMPACT_ATOMS: atom_id res chain seq x y z
N MET A 1 15.01 -19.22 -13.38
CA MET A 1 16.29 -18.61 -13.78
C MET A 1 15.99 -17.14 -14.04
N GLU A 2 16.68 -16.22 -13.37
CA GLU A 2 16.50 -14.78 -13.62
C GLU A 2 17.04 -14.42 -15.00
N THR A 3 16.34 -13.59 -15.77
CA THR A 3 16.82 -13.12 -17.06
C THR A 3 17.83 -11.99 -16.90
N ASP A 4 18.67 -11.77 -17.91
CA ASP A 4 19.61 -10.64 -17.93
C ASP A 4 18.90 -9.29 -17.76
N GLU A 5 17.67 -9.17 -18.26
CA GLU A 5 16.86 -7.96 -18.10
C GLU A 5 16.41 -7.77 -16.65
N GLN A 6 15.92 -8.83 -16.01
CA GLN A 6 15.53 -8.80 -14.60
C GLN A 6 16.73 -8.46 -13.69
N ALA A 7 17.90 -9.04 -13.97
CA ALA A 7 19.13 -8.74 -13.24
C ALA A 7 19.56 -7.27 -13.41
N LYS A 8 19.46 -6.72 -14.63
CA LYS A 8 19.73 -5.30 -14.90
C LYS A 8 18.73 -4.38 -14.20
N ASP A 9 17.45 -4.73 -14.16
CA ASP A 9 16.45 -3.93 -13.47
C ASP A 9 16.67 -3.94 -11.95
N ARG A 10 17.00 -5.08 -11.35
CA ARG A 10 17.40 -5.18 -9.94
C ARG A 10 18.58 -4.24 -9.63
N GLN A 11 19.63 -4.26 -10.43
CA GLN A 11 20.78 -3.35 -10.24
C GLN A 11 20.39 -1.88 -10.36
N ARG A 12 19.47 -1.53 -11.28
CA ARG A 12 18.97 -0.15 -11.42
C ARG A 12 18.16 0.27 -10.19
N LEU A 13 17.35 -0.64 -9.65
CA LEU A 13 16.57 -0.41 -8.43
C LEU A 13 17.49 -0.18 -7.22
N GLU A 14 18.48 -1.05 -7.02
CA GLU A 14 19.46 -0.94 -5.93
C GLU A 14 20.24 0.38 -6.00
N ARG A 15 20.70 0.76 -7.20
CA ARG A 15 21.36 2.07 -7.42
C ARG A 15 20.43 3.23 -7.12
N TYR A 16 19.15 3.12 -7.47
CA TYR A 16 18.17 4.15 -7.17
C TYR A 16 17.94 4.30 -5.67
N ILE A 17 17.76 3.19 -4.95
CA ILE A 17 17.61 3.13 -3.49
C ILE A 17 18.82 3.78 -2.81
N ALA A 18 20.04 3.37 -3.18
CA ALA A 18 21.27 3.91 -2.63
C ALA A 18 21.42 5.41 -2.93
N ARG A 19 21.23 5.84 -4.18
CA ARG A 19 21.35 7.25 -4.61
C ARG A 19 20.36 8.17 -3.89
N LYS A 20 19.15 7.68 -3.62
CA LYS A 20 18.10 8.43 -2.93
C LYS A 20 18.12 8.24 -1.42
N ALA A 21 19.07 7.46 -0.89
CA ALA A 21 19.20 7.11 0.53
C ALA A 21 17.87 6.62 1.14
N LEU A 22 17.17 5.74 0.41
CA LEU A 22 15.88 5.20 0.82
C LEU A 22 16.08 4.10 1.88
N ALA A 23 15.35 4.20 2.98
CA ALA A 23 15.35 3.19 4.04
C ALA A 23 14.17 2.24 3.85
N SER A 24 14.42 0.94 3.70
CA SER A 24 13.33 -0.05 3.68
C SER A 24 12.78 -0.24 5.10
N VAL A 25 11.46 -0.20 5.24
CA VAL A 25 10.76 -0.34 6.53
C VAL A 25 9.79 -1.53 6.55
N MET A 26 9.63 -2.22 5.41
CA MET A 26 8.69 -3.32 5.25
C MET A 26 9.31 -4.48 4.47
N SER A 27 9.30 -5.67 5.07
CA SER A 27 9.80 -6.90 4.46
C SER A 27 8.77 -7.56 3.54
N ASN A 28 9.23 -8.36 2.57
CA ASN A 28 8.35 -9.15 1.69
C ASN A 28 7.38 -10.05 2.46
N THR A 29 7.80 -10.66 3.58
CA THR A 29 6.94 -11.52 4.40
C THR A 29 5.76 -10.75 5.01
N LYS A 30 6.00 -9.52 5.48
CA LYS A 30 4.93 -8.65 5.99
C LYS A 30 4.01 -8.17 4.86
N TRP A 31 4.54 -7.92 3.66
CA TRP A 31 3.72 -7.59 2.50
C TRP A 31 2.81 -8.74 2.06
N GLU A 32 3.32 -9.97 2.00
CA GLU A 32 2.47 -11.15 1.75
C GLU A 32 1.42 -11.32 2.83
N LYS A 33 1.79 -11.11 4.09
CA LYS A 33 0.85 -11.15 5.22
C LYS A 33 -0.25 -10.11 5.06
N LEU A 34 0.09 -8.87 4.72
CA LEU A 34 -0.89 -7.81 4.43
C LEU A 34 -1.83 -8.24 3.30
N ARG A 35 -1.28 -8.72 2.18
CA ARG A 35 -2.06 -9.18 1.03
C ARG A 35 -3.04 -10.30 1.42
N ALA A 36 -2.59 -11.30 2.17
CA ALA A 36 -3.42 -12.40 2.63
C ALA A 36 -4.58 -11.91 3.53
N LEU A 37 -4.28 -11.02 4.49
CA LEU A 37 -5.31 -10.42 5.35
C LEU A 37 -6.35 -9.66 4.52
N MET A 38 -5.94 -8.85 3.55
CA MET A 38 -6.87 -8.07 2.74
C MET A 38 -7.72 -8.94 1.80
N ILE A 39 -7.20 -10.08 1.35
CA ILE A 39 -7.96 -11.11 0.62
C ILE A 39 -9.03 -11.73 1.52
N GLU A 40 -8.72 -11.99 2.79
CA GLU A 40 -9.68 -12.53 3.77
C GLU A 40 -10.79 -11.53 4.11
N GLU A 41 -10.52 -10.22 4.02
CA GLU A 41 -11.49 -9.12 4.21
C GLU A 41 -12.48 -8.92 3.05
N SER A 42 -12.99 -10.02 2.49
CA SER A 42 -13.89 -10.02 1.33
C SER A 42 -15.24 -9.31 1.54
N ASP A 43 -15.68 -9.16 2.80
CA ASP A 43 -16.89 -8.40 3.15
C ASP A 43 -16.64 -6.88 3.14
N ARG A 44 -15.47 -6.46 3.67
CA ARG A 44 -15.07 -5.05 3.75
C ARG A 44 -14.34 -4.54 2.52
N ARG A 45 -14.02 -5.41 1.55
CA ARG A 45 -13.47 -5.10 0.22
C ARG A 45 -12.58 -3.85 0.22
N PRO A 46 -11.48 -3.85 1.01
CA PRO A 46 -10.65 -2.67 1.13
C PRO A 46 -10.11 -2.31 -0.25
N VAL A 47 -10.31 -1.07 -0.68
CA VAL A 47 -9.64 -0.56 -1.88
C VAL A 47 -8.30 0.02 -1.49
N TRP A 48 -7.34 -0.07 -2.41
CA TRP A 48 -5.98 0.38 -2.20
C TRP A 48 -5.47 1.19 -3.38
N ARG A 49 -4.45 2.01 -3.13
CA ARG A 49 -3.66 2.64 -4.19
C ARG A 49 -2.19 2.56 -3.82
N VAL A 50 -1.32 2.51 -4.83
CA VAL A 50 0.10 2.23 -4.61
C VAL A 50 0.99 3.17 -5.40
N ARG A 51 2.04 3.65 -4.75
CA ARG A 51 3.13 4.38 -5.40
C ARG A 51 4.41 3.57 -5.32
N CYS A 52 5.10 3.48 -6.44
CA CYS A 52 6.38 2.81 -6.55
C CYS A 52 7.54 3.82 -6.52
N LEU A 53 8.72 3.37 -6.08
CA LEU A 53 9.92 4.19 -5.87
C LEU A 53 10.34 5.07 -7.06
N ARG A 54 10.17 4.55 -8.28
CA ARG A 54 10.58 5.18 -9.55
C ARG A 54 9.39 5.78 -10.32
N ASP A 55 8.25 5.92 -9.66
CA ASP A 55 7.05 6.49 -10.26
C ASP A 55 7.22 8.00 -10.50
N THR A 56 7.04 8.41 -11.76
CA THR A 56 7.20 9.80 -12.21
C THR A 56 5.87 10.55 -12.30
N ARG A 57 4.76 9.92 -11.91
CA ARG A 57 3.44 10.57 -11.90
C ARG A 57 3.42 11.72 -10.88
N GLU A 58 2.88 12.86 -11.30
CA GLU A 58 2.63 14.02 -10.43
C GLU A 58 1.30 13.89 -9.68
N VAL A 59 0.36 13.15 -10.26
CA VAL A 59 -0.95 12.87 -9.68
C VAL A 59 -0.93 11.61 -8.84
N GLU A 60 -1.84 11.55 -7.86
CA GLU A 60 -2.02 10.36 -7.05
C GLU A 60 -2.48 9.15 -7.88
N PRO A 61 -1.97 7.94 -7.59
CA PRO A 61 -2.42 6.71 -8.25
C PRO A 61 -3.92 6.47 -8.05
N PRO A 62 -4.61 5.87 -9.03
CA PRO A 62 -6.01 5.49 -8.88
C PRO A 62 -6.18 4.40 -7.81
N TRP A 63 -7.39 4.32 -7.26
CA TRP A 63 -7.80 3.23 -6.37
C TRP A 63 -8.08 1.95 -7.16
N ASP A 64 -7.71 0.81 -6.59
CA ASP A 64 -7.91 -0.54 -7.08
C ASP A 64 -8.49 -1.41 -5.94
N GLY A 65 -9.17 -2.50 -6.28
CA GLY A 65 -9.73 -3.47 -5.32
C GLY A 65 -9.17 -4.88 -5.49
N ASP A 66 -8.34 -5.15 -6.50
CA ASP A 66 -7.82 -6.49 -6.77
C ASP A 66 -6.52 -6.76 -6.02
N TRP A 67 -6.65 -7.36 -4.84
CA TRP A 67 -5.53 -7.83 -4.03
C TRP A 67 -4.85 -9.10 -4.56
N TYR A 68 -5.45 -9.80 -5.53
CA TYR A 68 -4.94 -11.05 -6.05
C TYR A 68 -3.87 -10.83 -7.11
N TYR A 69 -4.13 -9.93 -8.07
CA TYR A 69 -3.35 -9.85 -9.31
C TYR A 69 -2.79 -8.47 -9.64
N HIS A 70 -3.29 -7.39 -9.05
CA HIS A 70 -2.87 -6.03 -9.45
C HIS A 70 -1.77 -5.44 -8.58
N LEU A 71 -1.39 -6.10 -7.48
CA LEU A 71 -0.30 -5.63 -6.63
C LEU A 71 1.06 -5.68 -7.37
N PRO A 72 1.84 -4.59 -7.34
CA PRO A 72 3.21 -4.60 -7.85
C PRO A 72 4.11 -5.53 -7.04
N GLU A 73 5.26 -5.89 -7.60
CA GLU A 73 6.33 -6.52 -6.82
C GLU A 73 6.72 -5.63 -5.63
N PHE A 74 6.66 -6.18 -4.42
CA PHE A 74 6.81 -5.42 -3.17
C PHE A 74 8.10 -4.60 -3.06
N LYS A 75 9.19 -5.08 -3.66
CA LYS A 75 10.48 -4.37 -3.68
C LYS A 75 10.41 -2.98 -4.34
N HIS A 76 9.38 -2.73 -5.16
CA HIS A 76 9.16 -1.46 -5.84
C HIS A 76 8.24 -0.51 -5.08
N ILE A 77 7.46 -1.00 -4.13
CA ILE A 77 6.43 -0.22 -3.43
C ILE A 77 7.10 0.75 -2.48
N GLU A 78 6.89 2.05 -2.71
CA GLU A 78 7.28 3.10 -1.78
C GLU A 78 6.28 3.19 -0.64
N TRP A 79 5.00 3.23 -0.99
CA TRP A 79 3.88 3.17 -0.06
C TRP A 79 2.66 2.57 -0.75
N LEU A 80 1.78 1.97 0.06
CA LEU A 80 0.46 1.50 -0.33
C LEU A 80 -0.54 2.08 0.66
N GLU A 81 -1.62 2.66 0.16
CA GLU A 81 -2.72 3.15 0.99
C GLU A 81 -3.92 2.25 0.91
N ILE A 82 -4.63 2.13 2.03
CA ILE A 82 -5.92 1.47 2.13
C ILE A 82 -6.97 2.52 2.48
N SER A 83 -8.10 2.50 1.78
CA SER A 83 -9.29 3.28 2.16
C SER A 83 -10.15 2.44 3.11
N PRO A 84 -10.23 2.79 4.41
CA PRO A 84 -11.09 2.10 5.36
C PRO A 84 -12.57 2.48 5.21
N ILE A 85 -12.86 3.60 4.53
CA ILE A 85 -14.21 4.09 4.29
C ILE A 85 -14.74 3.47 3.00
N GLN A 86 -15.83 2.71 3.13
CA GLN A 86 -16.57 2.16 1.98
C GLN A 86 -17.76 3.05 1.65
N LYS A 87 -17.94 3.33 0.36
CA LYS A 87 -19.10 4.06 -0.19
C LYS A 87 -19.87 3.12 -1.11
N GLU A 88 -21.04 2.68 -0.66
CA GLU A 88 -21.93 1.81 -1.42
C GLU A 88 -23.02 2.66 -2.08
N ARG A 89 -23.01 2.72 -3.41
CA ARG A 89 -24.03 3.44 -4.18
C ARG A 89 -25.35 2.67 -4.16
N LYS A 90 -26.40 3.26 -3.57
CA LYS A 90 -27.73 2.64 -3.44
C LYS A 90 -28.71 2.99 -4.58
N GLY A 91 -28.25 3.71 -5.60
CA GLY A 91 -29.06 4.17 -6.73
C GLY A 91 -28.84 5.65 -7.01
N TYR A 92 -29.67 6.24 -7.87
CA TYR A 92 -29.57 7.67 -8.22
C TYR A 92 -30.27 8.62 -7.24
N LEU A 93 -31.24 8.10 -6.47
CA LEU A 93 -32.13 8.91 -5.62
C LEU A 93 -31.85 8.76 -4.12
N LEU A 94 -30.96 7.84 -3.74
CA LEU A 94 -30.58 7.61 -2.35
C LEU A 94 -29.14 8.07 -2.14
N PRO A 95 -28.83 8.69 -1.00
CA PRO A 95 -27.44 8.96 -0.65
C PRO A 95 -26.67 7.63 -0.54
N ASP A 96 -25.38 7.69 -0.88
CA ASP A 96 -24.49 6.56 -0.72
C ASP A 96 -24.48 6.11 0.75
N LYS A 97 -24.48 4.81 0.98
CA LYS A 97 -24.23 4.27 2.30
C LYS A 97 -22.73 4.34 2.56
N VAL A 98 -22.35 5.08 3.58
CA VAL A 98 -20.97 5.18 4.03
C VAL A 98 -20.79 4.27 5.23
N THR A 99 -19.81 3.37 5.16
CA THR A 99 -19.40 2.50 6.26
C THR A 99 -17.95 2.80 6.59
N ASP A 100 -17.69 3.25 7.81
CA ASP A 100 -16.32 3.51 8.29
C ASP A 100 -15.79 2.26 9.01
N ASN A 101 -14.71 1.67 8.48
CA ASN A 101 -14.03 0.52 9.06
C ASN A 101 -12.64 0.89 9.61
N THR A 102 -12.37 2.16 9.92
CA THR A 102 -11.04 2.64 10.31
C THR A 102 -10.51 1.92 11.53
N ASP A 103 -11.29 1.86 12.62
CA ASP A 103 -10.88 1.19 13.86
C ASP A 103 -10.58 -0.31 13.65
N TYR A 104 -11.35 -0.94 12.77
CA TYR A 104 -11.16 -2.34 12.42
C TYR A 104 -9.80 -2.57 11.73
N PHE A 105 -9.52 -1.81 10.66
CA PHE A 105 -8.28 -1.96 9.92
C PHE A 105 -7.06 -1.51 10.75
N VAL A 106 -7.19 -0.47 11.57
CA VAL A 106 -6.16 -0.07 12.54
C VAL A 106 -5.84 -1.22 13.48
N GLY A 107 -6.86 -1.84 14.09
CA GLY A 107 -6.69 -3.00 14.97
C GLY A 107 -6.06 -4.19 14.26
N LEU A 108 -6.48 -4.47 13.01
CA LEU A 108 -5.96 -5.55 12.18
C LEU A 108 -4.47 -5.36 11.86
N LEU A 109 -4.06 -4.15 11.42
CA LEU A 109 -2.68 -3.84 11.08
C LEU A 109 -1.77 -3.90 12.32
N LYS A 110 -2.21 -3.31 13.44
CA LYS A 110 -1.49 -3.36 14.73
C LYS A 110 -1.27 -4.78 15.21
N SER A 111 -2.33 -5.60 15.25
CA SER A 111 -2.27 -6.99 15.70
C SER A 111 -1.33 -7.85 14.84
N ASN A 112 -1.06 -7.41 13.61
CA ASN A 112 -0.19 -8.10 12.67
C ASN A 112 1.21 -7.48 12.51
N ASN A 113 1.54 -6.45 13.30
CA ASN A 113 2.81 -5.72 13.27
C ASN A 113 3.16 -5.13 11.88
N ILE A 114 2.13 -4.67 11.16
CA ILE A 114 2.28 -3.98 9.89
C ILE A 114 2.51 -2.49 10.20
N PRO A 115 3.63 -1.87 9.79
CA PRO A 115 3.89 -0.46 10.04
C PRO A 115 3.05 0.42 9.11
N PHE A 116 2.25 1.33 9.68
CA PHE A 116 1.43 2.27 8.91
C PHE A 116 1.33 3.63 9.59
N SER A 117 0.97 4.66 8.83
CA SER A 117 0.54 5.98 9.31
C SER A 117 -0.90 6.25 8.88
N ILE A 118 -1.55 7.22 9.53
CA ILE A 118 -2.84 7.75 9.11
C ILE A 118 -2.60 8.99 8.26
N GLU A 119 -3.05 8.96 7.01
CA GLU A 119 -2.89 10.06 6.05
C GLU A 119 -4.29 10.52 5.60
N GLY A 120 -4.80 11.55 6.27
CA GLY A 120 -6.20 11.98 6.10
C GLY A 120 -7.17 10.88 6.55
N GLU A 121 -7.99 10.39 5.62
CA GLU A 121 -8.95 9.29 5.86
C GLU A 121 -8.38 7.92 5.49
N SER A 122 -7.11 7.83 5.07
CA SER A 122 -6.50 6.60 4.58
C SER A 122 -5.42 6.05 5.53
N LEU A 123 -5.21 4.75 5.47
CA LEU A 123 -4.13 4.08 6.19
C LEU A 123 -2.98 3.83 5.21
N ARG A 124 -1.84 4.48 5.41
CA ARG A 124 -0.68 4.35 4.53
C ARG A 124 0.35 3.40 5.11
N ILE A 125 0.56 2.28 4.43
CA ILE A 125 1.59 1.29 4.70
C ILE A 125 2.85 1.68 3.92
N TRP A 126 3.96 1.81 4.62
CA TRP A 126 5.22 2.26 4.02
C TRP A 126 6.10 1.08 3.62
N GLY A 127 6.62 1.09 2.40
CA GLY A 127 7.66 0.17 1.93
C GLY A 127 9.06 0.73 2.13
N TYR A 128 9.22 2.01 1.77
CA TYR A 128 10.45 2.77 1.93
C TYR A 128 10.17 4.17 2.46
N LEU A 129 11.11 4.70 3.24
CA LEU A 129 11.12 6.10 3.67
C LEU A 129 12.20 6.88 2.93
N ARG A 130 11.89 8.13 2.58
CA ARG A 130 12.87 9.07 2.05
C ARG A 130 13.63 9.76 3.18
N PRO A 131 14.87 10.25 2.93
CA PRO A 131 15.61 11.03 3.91
C PRO A 131 14.81 12.23 4.42
N GLY A 132 14.80 12.44 5.74
CA GLY A 132 14.08 13.54 6.38
C GLY A 132 12.56 13.33 6.50
N GLN A 133 12.05 12.19 6.04
CA GLN A 133 10.63 11.86 6.17
C GLN A 133 10.35 11.34 7.59
N ALA A 134 9.76 12.22 8.42
CA ALA A 134 9.25 11.84 9.73
C ALA A 134 7.87 11.19 9.56
N VAL A 135 7.78 9.90 9.85
CA VAL A 135 6.53 9.15 9.85
C VAL A 135 6.29 8.64 11.27
N GLU A 136 5.13 8.96 11.83
CA GLU A 136 4.68 8.38 13.09
C GLU A 136 3.94 7.08 12.78
N PHE A 137 4.59 5.96 13.09
CA PHE A 137 4.01 4.63 12.91
C PHE A 137 3.09 4.29 14.07
N LEU A 138 1.95 3.68 13.74
CA LEU A 138 0.99 3.13 14.68
C LEU A 138 1.06 1.61 14.76
#